data_AF-A0A5E4LES0-F1
#
_entry.id   AF-A0A5E4LES0-F1
#
_cell.length_a   1.000
_cell.length_b   1.000
_cell.length_c   1.000
_cell.angle_alpha   90.00
_cell.angle_beta   90.00
_cell.angle_gamma   90.00
#
_symmetry.space_group_name_H-M   'P 1'
#
loop_
_entity.id
_entity.type
_entity.pdbx_description
1 polymer ?
#
loop_
_entity_poly.entity_id
_entity_poly.type
_entity_poly.pdbx_seq_one_letter_code
_entity_poly.pdbx_strand_id
1 'polypeptide(L)' 'MHIAGLCAVCGRTATETCKMCGKGNCGRPQCKIGFVCVHCARGKEI' A
#
# COMPACT_ATOMS: atom_id res chain seq x y z
N MET A 1 1.40 -7.04 -16.23
CA MET A 1 1.14 -6.70 -14.82
C MET A 1 2.17 -5.66 -14.39
N HIS A 2 1.77 -4.45 -14.00
CA HIS A 2 2.72 -3.45 -13.50
C HIS A 2 3.17 -3.85 -12.09
N ILE A 3 4.43 -4.25 -11.94
CA ILE A 3 5.02 -4.54 -10.64
C ILE A 3 5.56 -3.23 -10.07
N ALA A 4 4.96 -2.74 -8.98
CA ALA A 4 5.35 -1.51 -8.28
C ALA A 4 6.48 -1.75 -7.26
N GLY A 5 7.20 -2.87 -7.37
CA GLY A 5 8.24 -3.30 -6.43
C GLY A 5 7.70 -4.23 -5.35
N LEU A 6 8.14 -4.03 -4.10
CA LEU A 6 7.70 -4.78 -2.92
C LEU A 6 6.75 -3.95 -2.05
N CYS A 7 5.81 -4.63 -1.40
CA CYS A 7 4.86 -4.04 -0.47
C CYS A 7 5.58 -3.58 0.79
N ALA A 8 5.47 -2.29 1.11
CA ALA A 8 6.11 -1.72 2.30
C ALA A 8 5.54 -2.24 3.63
N VAL A 9 4.41 -2.95 3.63
CA VAL A 9 3.77 -3.49 4.83
C VAL A 9 4.17 -4.94 5.09
N CYS A 10 4.16 -5.79 4.05
CA CYS A 10 4.34 -7.24 4.20
C CYS A 10 5.42 -7.86 3.30
N GLY A 11 6.14 -7.06 2.52
CA GLY A 11 7.24 -7.51 1.66
C GLY A 11 6.84 -8.31 0.41
N ARG A 12 5.56 -8.58 0.17
CA ARG A 12 5.08 -9.27 -1.04
C ARG A 12 5.17 -8.38 -2.28
N THR A 13 5.10 -8.97 -3.47
CA THR A 13 5.01 -8.22 -4.73
C THR A 13 3.90 -7.16 -4.67
N ALA A 14 4.26 -5.92 -4.94
CA ALA A 14 3.34 -4.80 -5.03
C ALA A 14 2.78 -4.68 -6.45
N THR A 15 1.46 -4.50 -6.54
CA THR A 15 0.73 -4.29 -7.80
C THR A 15 0.21 -2.87 -7.94
N GLU A 16 0.33 -2.07 -6.88
CA GLU A 16 -0.14 -0.70 -6.78
C GLU A 16 0.81 0.10 -5.87
N THR A 17 0.69 1.42 -5.87
CA THR A 17 1.46 2.32 -5.00
C THR A 17 0.51 3.06 -4.05
N CYS A 18 0.98 3.33 -2.83
CA CYS A 18 0.23 4.16 -1.90
C CYS A 18 0.18 5.60 -2.41
N LYS A 19 -1.03 6.18 -2.52
CA LYS A 19 -1.22 7.56 -2.99
C LYS A 19 -0.59 8.63 -2.09
N MET A 20 -0.34 8.33 -0.81
CA MET A 20 0.26 9.27 0.15
C MET A 20 1.79 9.22 0.18
N CYS A 21 2.39 8.03 0.28
CA CYS A 21 3.84 7.89 0.44
C CYS A 21 4.57 7.36 -0.79
N GLY A 22 3.84 7.00 -1.86
CA GLY A 22 4.40 6.44 -3.09
C GLY A 22 4.95 5.02 -2.97
N LYS A 23 5.03 4.45 -1.76
CA LYS A 23 5.58 3.09 -1.55
C LYS A 23 4.68 2.01 -2.15
N GLY A 24 5.30 0.90 -2.57
CA GLY A 24 4.59 -0.26 -3.11
C GLY A 24 3.58 -0.84 -2.12
N ASN A 25 2.46 -1.30 -2.65
CA ASN A 25 1.36 -1.92 -1.94
C ASN A 25 0.85 -3.16 -2.71
N CYS A 26 0.57 -4.24 -1.99
CA CYS A 26 0.15 -5.52 -2.56
C CYS A 26 -1.36 -5.66 -2.74
N GLY A 27 -2.14 -4.60 -2.49
CA GLY A 27 -3.59 -4.59 -2.71
C GLY A 27 -4.41 -5.29 -1.61
N ARG A 28 -3.77 -5.99 -0.68
CA ARG A 28 -4.46 -6.72 0.38
C ARG A 28 -5.15 -5.79 1.38
N PRO A 29 -6.36 -6.12 1.84
CA PRO A 29 -7.12 -5.28 2.77
C PRO A 29 -6.40 -5.10 4.12
N GLN A 30 -5.60 -6.07 4.58
CA GLN A 30 -4.76 -5.90 5.78
C GLN A 30 -3.56 -4.96 5.58
N CYS A 31 -3.22 -4.59 4.35
CA CYS A 31 -2.09 -3.74 4.01
C CYS A 31 -2.51 -2.35 3.50
N LYS A 32 -3.80 -2.14 3.21
CA LYS A 32 -4.30 -0.89 2.66
C LYS A 32 -5.72 -0.54 3.10
N ILE A 33 -6.02 0.75 3.11
CA ILE A 33 -7.36 1.32 3.20
C ILE A 33 -7.54 2.17 1.93
N GLY A 34 -8.46 1.75 1.05
CA GLY A 34 -8.61 2.36 -0.28
C GLY A 34 -7.33 2.27 -1.12
N PHE A 35 -6.77 3.42 -1.49
CA PHE A 35 -5.51 3.57 -2.24
C PHE A 35 -4.31 3.93 -1.34
N VAL A 36 -4.46 3.80 -0.02
CA VAL A 36 -3.47 4.25 0.97
C VAL A 36 -3.02 3.07 1.82
N CYS A 37 -1.72 2.92 2.09
CA CYS A 37 -1.22 1.83 2.93
C CYS A 37 -1.63 2.05 4.40
N VAL A 38 -1.77 0.97 5.17
CA VAL A 38 -2.19 1.05 6.59
C VAL A 38 -1.29 1.93 7.45
N HIS A 39 0.00 2.04 7.13
CA HIS A 39 0.92 2.94 7.87
C HIS A 39 0.58 4.41 7.66
N CYS A 40 0.20 4.81 6.43
CA CYS A 40 -0.21 6.18 6.13
C CYS A 40 -1.65 6.45 6.57
N ALA A 41 -2.51 5.44 6.55
CA ALA A 41 -3.90 5.53 6.98
C ALA A 41 -4.06 5.60 8.51
N ARG A 42 -3.07 5.12 9.27
CA ARG A 42 -3.11 5.10 10.73
C ARG A 42 -3.28 6.51 11.29
N GLY A 43 -4.37 6.73 12.01
CA GLY A 43 -4.68 8.00 12.67
C GLY A 43 -5.17 9.10 11.71
N LYS A 44 -5.59 8.73 10.49
CA LYS A 44 -6.22 9.65 9.53
C LYS A 44 -7.62 9.16 9.18
N GLU A 45 -8.54 10.10 8.94
CA GLU A 45 -9.80 9.81 8.24
C GLU A 45 -9.49 9.65 6.74
N ILE A 46 -9.70 8.44 6.20
CA ILE A 46 -9.48 8.06 4.79
C ILE A 46 -10.76 7.52 4.19
#